data_AF-A0A8C1J4T3-F1
#
_entry.id   AF-A0A8C1J4T3-F1
#
_cell.length_a   1.000
_cell.length_b   1.000
_cell.length_c   1.000
_cell.angle_alpha   90.00
_cell.angle_beta   90.00
_cell.angle_gamma   90.00
#
_symmetry.space_group_name_H-M   'P 1'
#
loop_
_entity.id
_entity.type
_entity.pdbx_description
1 polymer ?
#
loop_
_entity_poly.entity_id
_entity_poly.type
_entity_poly.pdbx_seq_one_letter_code
_entity_poly.pdbx_strand_id
1 'polypeptide(L)'
;MSHKERPTFYRQELNKTIWEVPERYQNLSPVGSGAYGSVCSALDTKSGLRVAVKKLSRPFQSMIHAKRTYRELRLLKHMKHENVRDVYSSFISPTCAVRILF
;
A
#
# COMPACT_ATOMS: atom_id res chain seq x y z
N MET A 1 21.86 -1.92 -19.17
CA MET A 1 21.10 -1.20 -18.13
C MET A 1 19.69 -1.77 -18.12
N SER A 2 19.21 -2.34 -17.01
CA SER A 2 17.86 -2.96 -16.98
C SER A 2 16.80 -1.87 -16.88
N HIS A 3 15.97 -1.74 -17.92
CA HIS A 3 14.74 -0.97 -17.83
C HIS A 3 13.80 -1.68 -16.85
N LYS A 4 13.61 -1.10 -15.66
CA LYS A 4 12.49 -1.50 -14.80
C LYS A 4 11.20 -1.03 -15.45
N GLU A 5 10.53 -1.94 -16.14
CA GLU A 5 9.16 -1.72 -16.62
C GLU A 5 8.28 -1.22 -15.47
N ARG A 6 7.45 -0.21 -15.76
CA ARG A 6 6.47 0.26 -14.78
C ARG A 6 5.43 -0.84 -14.62
N PRO A 7 5.07 -1.25 -13.39
CA PRO A 7 4.06 -2.27 -13.20
C PRO A 7 2.74 -1.83 -13.82
N THR A 8 2.06 -2.75 -14.50
CA THR A 8 0.66 -2.64 -14.89
C THR A 8 -0.22 -2.61 -13.65
N PHE A 9 -1.25 -1.77 -13.67
CA PHE A 9 -2.21 -1.58 -12.57
C PHE A 9 -3.61 -1.94 -13.04
N TYR A 10 -4.36 -2.64 -12.20
CA TYR A 10 -5.79 -2.84 -12.38
C TYR A 10 -6.59 -2.10 -11.30
N ARG A 11 -7.89 -1.92 -11.53
CA ARG A 11 -8.81 -1.22 -10.64
C ARG A 11 -9.88 -2.16 -10.12
N GLN A 12 -10.17 -2.10 -8.83
CA GLN A 12 -11.20 -2.89 -8.17
C GLN A 12 -11.90 -2.06 -7.08
N GLU A 13 -13.22 -2.11 -7.02
CA GLU A 13 -13.95 -1.48 -5.91
C GLU A 13 -14.01 -2.42 -4.70
N LEU A 14 -13.66 -1.90 -3.52
CA LEU A 14 -13.78 -2.60 -2.24
C LEU A 14 -14.28 -1.60 -1.19
N ASN A 15 -15.33 -1.94 -0.46
CA ASN A 15 -15.96 -1.09 0.56
C ASN A 15 -16.20 0.35 0.06
N LYS A 16 -16.87 0.50 -1.09
CA LYS A 16 -17.21 1.79 -1.73
C LYS A 16 -15.99 2.66 -2.07
N THR A 17 -14.82 2.05 -2.19
CA THR A 17 -13.55 2.72 -2.49
C THR A 17 -12.90 2.06 -3.70
N ILE A 18 -12.54 2.82 -4.73
CA ILE A 18 -11.75 2.31 -5.86
C ILE A 18 -10.31 2.10 -5.39
N TRP A 19 -9.80 0.88 -5.48
CA TRP A 19 -8.40 0.53 -5.30
C TRP A 19 -7.74 0.41 -6.67
N GLU A 20 -6.48 0.82 -6.75
CA GLU A 20 -5.67 0.73 -7.95
C GLU A 20 -4.31 0.18 -7.53
N VAL A 21 -4.04 -1.07 -7.92
CA VAL A 21 -2.90 -1.85 -7.43
C VAL A 21 -2.21 -2.57 -8.59
N PRO A 22 -0.90 -2.86 -8.49
CA PRO A 22 -0.19 -3.68 -9.47
C PRO A 22 -0.82 -5.06 -9.61
N GLU A 23 -0.84 -5.60 -10.83
CA GLU A 23 -1.32 -6.96 -11.15
C GLU A 23 -0.60 -8.09 -10.38
N ARG A 24 0.54 -7.77 -9.76
CA ARG A 24 1.25 -8.61 -8.79
C ARG A 24 0.40 -8.97 -7.55
N TYR A 25 -0.49 -8.09 -7.13
CA TYR A 25 -1.27 -8.26 -5.90
C TYR A 25 -2.70 -8.61 -6.26
N GLN A 26 -3.10 -9.85 -6.04
CA GLN A 26 -4.38 -10.42 -6.45
C GLN A 26 -5.27 -10.76 -5.27
N ASN A 27 -6.54 -11.12 -5.53
CA ASN A 27 -7.49 -11.60 -4.51
C ASN A 27 -7.65 -10.63 -3.32
N LEU A 28 -7.88 -9.35 -3.60
CA LEU A 28 -8.02 -8.34 -2.55
C LEU A 28 -9.29 -8.59 -1.73
N SER A 29 -9.13 -8.69 -0.41
CA SER A 29 -10.22 -8.86 0.55
C SER A 29 -10.12 -7.80 1.65
N PRO A 30 -11.21 -7.06 1.98
CA PRO A 30 -11.15 -5.98 2.96
C PRO A 30 -10.81 -6.51 4.37
N VAL A 31 -9.96 -5.78 5.08
CA VAL A 31 -9.53 -6.10 6.47
C VAL A 31 -10.04 -5.05 7.45
N GLY A 32 -10.02 -3.77 7.08
CA GLY A 32 -10.54 -2.70 7.94
C GLY A 32 -10.40 -1.31 7.33
N SER A 33 -10.97 -0.31 8.00
CA SER A 33 -10.90 1.10 7.60
C SER A 33 -10.74 1.99 8.83
N GLY A 34 -10.14 3.17 8.64
CA GLY A 34 -9.94 4.15 9.70
C GLY A 34 -9.51 5.52 9.17
N ALA A 35 -9.29 6.46 10.08
CA ALA A 35 -9.05 7.87 9.74
C ALA A 35 -7.90 8.13 8.76
N TYR A 36 -6.88 7.25 8.72
CA TYR A 36 -5.68 7.41 7.89
C TYR A 36 -5.71 6.56 6.61
N GLY A 37 -6.77 5.80 6.35
CA GLY A 37 -6.86 4.91 5.19
C GLY A 37 -7.64 3.62 5.44
N SER A 38 -7.70 2.81 4.38
CA SER A 38 -8.30 1.48 4.39
C SER A 38 -7.24 0.42 4.21
N VAL A 39 -7.49 -0.78 4.73
CA VAL A 39 -6.61 -1.96 4.61
C VAL A 39 -7.38 -3.11 3.96
N CYS A 40 -6.77 -3.76 2.99
CA CYS A 40 -7.19 -5.08 2.48
C CYS A 40 -6.00 -6.06 2.52
N SER A 41 -6.27 -7.36 2.53
CA SER A 41 -5.26 -8.40 2.29
C SER A 41 -5.23 -8.73 0.81
N ALA A 42 -4.06 -8.99 0.24
CA ALA A 42 -3.88 -9.51 -1.11
C ALA A 42 -2.96 -10.76 -1.09
N LEU A 43 -2.98 -11.52 -2.17
CA LEU A 43 -1.97 -12.52 -2.49
C LEU A 43 -0.90 -11.87 -3.37
N ASP A 44 0.37 -11.90 -2.94
CA ASP A 44 1.50 -11.54 -3.79
C ASP A 44 1.86 -12.72 -4.72
N THR A 45 1.57 -12.60 -6.01
CA THR A 45 1.82 -13.66 -6.99
C THR A 45 3.30 -13.98 -7.23
N LYS A 46 4.23 -13.12 -6.80
CA LYS A 46 5.68 -13.38 -6.93
C LYS A 46 6.29 -14.12 -5.74
N SER A 47 5.69 -14.04 -4.56
CA SER A 47 6.19 -14.74 -3.35
C SER A 47 5.26 -15.85 -2.86
N GLY A 48 4.00 -15.88 -3.33
CA GLY A 48 2.97 -16.78 -2.82
C GLY A 48 2.41 -16.37 -1.45
N LEU A 49 2.91 -15.28 -0.85
CA LEU A 49 2.54 -14.86 0.50
C LEU A 49 1.26 -14.00 0.50
N ARG A 50 0.47 -14.14 1.57
CA ARG A 50 -0.60 -13.18 1.88
C ARG A 50 0.01 -11.96 2.53
N VAL A 51 -0.45 -10.79 2.12
CA VAL A 51 0.15 -9.51 2.47
C VAL A 51 -0.91 -8.42 2.69
N ALA A 52 -0.65 -7.42 3.53
CA ALA A 52 -1.59 -6.33 3.80
C ALA A 52 -1.29 -5.05 3.01
N VAL A 53 -2.34 -4.51 2.41
CA VAL A 53 -2.40 -3.38 1.47
C VAL A 53 -3.12 -2.22 2.14
N LYS A 54 -2.42 -1.13 2.47
CA LYS A 54 -3.00 0.07 3.09
C LYS A 54 -3.13 1.22 2.09
N LYS A 55 -4.33 1.47 1.57
CA LYS A 55 -4.62 2.69 0.80
C LYS A 55 -4.69 3.89 1.75
N LEU A 56 -3.82 4.88 1.55
CA LEU A 56 -3.82 6.10 2.38
C LEU A 56 -4.96 7.02 1.97
N SER A 57 -5.72 7.51 2.95
CA SER A 57 -6.78 8.48 2.68
C SER A 57 -6.19 9.89 2.58
N ARG A 58 -6.32 10.52 1.40
CA ARG A 58 -5.98 11.93 1.12
C ARG A 58 -4.64 12.41 1.76
N PRO A 59 -3.51 11.68 1.58
CA PRO A 59 -2.28 11.91 2.35
C PRO A 59 -1.66 13.30 2.17
N PHE A 60 -2.01 14.02 1.10
CA PHE A 60 -1.49 15.34 0.77
C PHE A 60 -2.51 16.48 0.95
N GLN A 61 -3.69 16.23 1.55
CA GLN A 61 -4.75 17.25 1.73
C GLN A 61 -4.32 18.42 2.64
N SER A 62 -3.36 18.20 3.55
CA SER A 62 -2.81 19.26 4.40
C SER A 62 -1.35 18.97 4.74
N MET A 63 -0.61 20.00 5.17
CA MET A 63 0.75 19.85 5.69
C MET A 63 0.80 18.86 6.86
N ILE A 64 -0.25 18.79 7.69
CA ILE A 64 -0.35 17.85 8.81
C ILE A 64 -0.47 16.42 8.31
N HIS A 65 -1.34 16.16 7.32
CA HIS A 65 -1.51 14.84 6.71
C HIS A 65 -0.24 14.38 5.97
N ALA A 66 0.42 15.29 5.24
CA ALA A 66 1.67 15.02 4.55
C ALA A 66 2.80 14.68 5.54
N LYS A 67 2.96 15.47 6.61
CA LYS A 67 3.96 15.23 7.66
C LYS A 67 3.70 13.92 8.42
N ARG A 68 2.44 13.56 8.68
CA ARG A 68 2.07 12.25 9.26
C ARG A 68 2.43 11.09 8.32
N THR A 69 2.02 11.18 7.05
CA THR A 69 2.34 10.19 6.01
C THR A 69 3.86 9.99 5.87
N TYR A 70 4.62 11.07 5.81
CA TYR A 70 6.08 11.02 5.74
C TYR A 70 6.70 10.37 6.99
N ARG A 71 6.25 10.72 8.21
CA ARG A 71 6.72 10.08 9.44
C ARG A 71 6.43 8.59 9.46
N GLU A 72 5.23 8.17 9.06
CA GLU A 72 4.86 6.75 8.95
C GLU A 72 5.74 6.03 7.90
N LEU A 73 6.04 6.66 6.76
CA LEU A 73 6.94 6.13 5.72
C LEU A 73 8.38 6.01 6.21
N ARG A 74 8.90 7.01 6.92
CA ARG A 74 10.25 6.96 7.49
C ARG A 74 10.36 5.91 8.58
N LEU A 75 9.47 5.90 9.58
CA LEU A 75 9.52 4.95 10.69
C LEU A 75 9.56 3.50 10.20
N LEU A 76 8.55 3.07 9.42
CA LEU A 76 8.49 1.68 8.96
C LEU A 76 9.58 1.31 7.93
N LYS A 77 10.42 2.25 7.46
CA LYS A 77 11.63 1.95 6.66
C LYS A 77 12.89 1.75 7.53
N HIS A 78 12.88 2.24 8.77
CA HIS A 78 14.03 2.13 9.69
C HIS A 78 13.81 1.07 10.78
N MET A 79 12.55 0.69 11.06
CA MET A 79 12.24 -0.44 11.94
C MET A 79 12.54 -1.76 11.23
N LYS A 80 13.58 -2.47 11.68
CA LYS A 80 13.92 -3.83 11.26
C LYS A 80 14.06 -4.70 12.50
N HIS A 81 13.02 -5.46 12.82
CA HIS A 81 12.98 -6.33 14.00
C HIS A 81 11.92 -7.41 13.78
N GLU A 82 12.13 -8.63 14.25
CA GLU A 82 11.21 -9.76 14.06
C GLU A 82 9.76 -9.41 14.49
N ASN A 83 9.62 -8.83 15.69
CA ASN A 83 8.34 -8.35 16.23
C ASN A 83 7.79 -7.05 15.60
N VAL A 84 8.47 -6.43 14.62
CA VAL A 84 8.03 -5.18 13.97
C VAL A 84 8.11 -5.36 12.46
N ARG A 85 6.97 -5.71 11.84
CA ARG A 85 6.88 -6.02 10.40
C ARG A 85 7.60 -4.97 9.52
N ASP A 86 8.51 -5.47 8.69
CA ASP A 86 9.24 -4.71 7.68
C ASP A 86 8.32 -4.26 6.53
N VAL A 87 8.64 -3.13 5.89
CA VAL A 87 7.94 -2.68 4.67
C VAL A 87 8.60 -3.30 3.44
N TYR A 88 7.95 -4.32 2.87
CA TYR A 88 8.49 -5.02 1.71
C TYR A 88 8.44 -4.18 0.41
N SER A 89 7.40 -3.37 0.14
CA SER A 89 7.33 -2.53 -1.09
C SER A 89 6.22 -1.47 -1.08
N SER A 90 6.59 -0.20 -1.27
CA SER A 90 5.68 0.91 -1.56
C SER A 90 5.59 1.19 -3.06
N PHE A 91 4.40 1.55 -3.56
CA PHE A 91 4.22 2.16 -4.88
C PHE A 91 3.31 3.38 -4.80
N ILE A 92 3.14 4.06 -5.93
CA ILE A 92 2.17 5.14 -6.11
C ILE A 92 1.40 4.79 -7.37
N SER A 93 0.08 4.66 -7.27
CA SER A 93 -0.78 4.53 -8.45
C SER A 93 -0.92 5.93 -9.08
N PRO A 94 -1.07 6.03 -10.41
CA PRO A 94 -1.38 7.28 -11.10
C PRO A 94 -2.51 8.10 -10.48
N THR A 95 -3.52 7.44 -9.89
CA THR A 95 -4.70 8.12 -9.28
C THR A 95 -4.68 8.17 -7.75
N CYS A 96 -3.86 7.36 -7.07
CA CYS A 96 -3.83 7.27 -5.60
C CYS A 96 -2.47 6.81 -5.04
N ALA A 97 -2.05 7.41 -3.92
CA ALA A 97 -0.96 6.87 -3.12
C ALA A 97 -1.44 5.66 -2.30
N VAL A 98 -1.00 4.46 -2.68
CA VAL A 98 -1.36 3.19 -2.03
C VAL A 98 -0.11 2.55 -1.44
N ARG A 99 -0.14 2.27 -0.14
CA ARG A 99 0.99 1.75 0.62
C ARG A 99 0.77 0.27 0.95
N ILE A 100 1.41 -0.62 0.21
CA ILE A 100 1.72 -1.98 0.67
C ILE A 100 3.12 -1.88 1.38
N LEU A 101 3.72 -2.79 2.15
CA LEU A 101 3.48 -4.19 2.53
C LEU A 101 3.66 -4.44 4.04
N PHE A 102 3.05 -5.53 4.49
CA PHE A 102 3.07 -6.20 5.80
C PHE A 102 2.65 -7.66 5.59
#